data_AF-A0A662CRZ7-F1
#
_entry.id   AF-A0A662CRZ7-F1
#
_cell.length_a   1.000
_cell.length_b   1.000
_cell.length_c   1.000
_cell.angle_alpha   90.00
_cell.angle_beta   90.00
_cell.angle_gamma   90.00
#
_symmetry.space_group_name_H-M   'P 1'
#
loop_
_entity.id
_entity.type
_entity.pdbx_description
1 polymer ?
#
loop_
_entity_poly.entity_id
_entity_poly.type
_entity_poly.pdbx_seq_one_letter_code
_entity_poly.pdbx_strand_id
1 'polypeptide(L)' 'MKKFKLDGSDLKIIHQTEKIPFWTFSALDGLDTEIVQKIKNALLKLDKNNGKVNKILGFVNWKGFMETTGQELE' A
#
# COMPACT_ATOMS: atom_id res chain seq x y z
N MET A 1 37.33 15.31 -2.53
CA MET A 1 36.15 14.66 -1.91
C MET A 1 36.35 13.15 -2.00
N LYS A 2 36.56 12.44 -0.88
CA LYS A 2 36.66 10.97 -0.89
C LYS A 2 35.25 10.38 -1.07
N LYS A 3 35.04 9.63 -2.15
CA LYS A 3 33.79 8.87 -2.36
C LYS A 3 33.88 7.59 -1.54
N PHE A 4 32.94 7.40 -0.62
CA PHE A 4 32.74 6.09 0.02
C PHE A 4 32.31 5.10 -1.08
N LYS A 5 33.08 4.02 -1.26
CA LYS A 5 32.66 2.86 -2.03
C LYS A 5 31.98 1.93 -1.04
N LEU A 6 30.66 1.86 -1.10
CA LEU A 6 29.87 0.85 -0.41
C LEU A 6 29.64 -0.29 -1.38
N ASP A 7 29.99 -1.51 -0.99
CA ASP A 7 29.51 -2.71 -1.66
C ASP A 7 28.18 -3.18 -1.02
N GLY A 8 27.46 -4.07 -1.70
CA GLY A 8 26.17 -4.56 -1.21
C GLY A 8 26.27 -5.43 0.04
N SER A 9 27.46 -5.98 0.34
CA SER A 9 27.73 -6.80 1.54
C SER A 9 28.07 -5.95 2.77
N ASP A 10 28.46 -4.69 2.59
CA ASP A 10 28.71 -3.73 3.65
C ASP A 10 27.43 -3.31 4.40
N LEU A 11 26.25 -3.54 3.79
CA LEU A 11 24.95 -3.19 4.36
C LEU A 11 24.26 -4.41 4.97
N LYS A 12 23.91 -4.30 6.26
CA LYS A 12 23.09 -5.30 6.96
C LYS A 12 21.94 -4.63 7.68
N ILE A 13 20.77 -5.27 7.66
CA ILE A 13 19.64 -4.88 8.52
C ILE A 13 20.02 -5.28 9.95
N ILE A 14 20.17 -4.31 10.84
CA ILE A 14 20.51 -4.55 12.26
C ILE A 14 19.27 -4.67 13.15
N HIS A 15 18.13 -4.13 12.69
CA HIS A 15 16.88 -4.11 13.42
C HIS A 15 15.72 -3.90 12.44
N GLN A 16 14.57 -4.51 12.73
CA GLN A 16 13.31 -4.24 12.05
C GLN A 16 12.30 -3.80 13.10
N THR A 17 11.56 -2.74 12.80
CA THR A 17 10.50 -2.26 13.66
C THR A 17 9.31 -3.22 13.63
N GLU A 18 8.39 -3.02 14.57
CA GLU A 18 7.09 -3.66 14.51
C GLU A 18 6.37 -3.32 13.20
N LYS A 19 5.52 -4.24 12.76
CA LYS A 19 4.71 -4.05 11.56
C LYS A 19 3.56 -3.11 11.91
N ILE A 20 3.50 -2.00 11.19
CA ILE A 20 2.35 -1.09 11.22
C ILE A 20 1.51 -1.29 9.95
N PRO A 21 0.23 -0.90 9.98
CA PRO A 21 -0.61 -0.87 8.78
C PRO A 21 0.07 -0.10 7.64
N PHE A 22 -0.19 -0.56 6.42
CA PHE A 22 0.25 0.17 5.23
C PHE A 22 -0.65 1.39 4.98
N TRP A 23 -0.42 2.09 3.88
CA TRP A 23 -1.14 3.32 3.54
C TRP A 23 -2.66 3.10 3.52
N THR A 24 -3.39 4.02 4.15
CA THR A 24 -4.86 4.03 4.19
C THR A 24 -5.42 5.02 3.19
N PHE A 25 -6.63 4.74 2.70
CA PHE A 25 -7.38 5.63 1.82
C PHE A 25 -8.60 6.15 2.55
N SER A 26 -8.84 7.44 2.46
CA SER A 26 -10.02 8.11 3.00
C SER A 26 -10.78 8.83 1.89
N ALA A 27 -12.09 8.96 2.08
CA ALA A 27 -12.94 9.82 1.26
C ALA A 27 -13.07 11.19 1.95
N LEU A 28 -13.22 12.26 1.16
CA LEU A 28 -13.58 13.57 1.71
C LEU A 28 -14.99 13.55 2.28
N ASP A 29 -15.19 14.32 3.36
CA ASP A 29 -16.52 14.57 3.91
C ASP A 29 -17.42 15.28 2.90
N GLY A 30 -18.71 14.94 2.93
CA GLY A 30 -19.73 15.53 2.06
C GLY A 30 -19.79 14.93 0.64
N LEU A 31 -18.96 13.94 0.32
CA LEU A 31 -19.10 13.18 -0.92
C LEU A 31 -20.32 12.25 -0.88
N ASP A 32 -20.88 11.98 -2.05
CA ASP A 32 -21.99 11.03 -2.21
C ASP A 32 -21.57 9.63 -1.74
N THR A 33 -22.24 9.16 -0.69
CA THR A 33 -21.97 7.87 -0.04
C THR A 33 -22.11 6.70 -1.02
N GLU A 34 -23.04 6.76 -1.99
CA GLU A 34 -23.22 5.70 -2.97
C GLU A 34 -22.00 5.60 -3.90
N ILE A 35 -21.46 6.75 -4.32
CA ILE A 35 -20.25 6.81 -5.14
C ILE A 35 -19.05 6.30 -4.36
N VAL A 36 -18.88 6.75 -3.12
CA VAL A 36 -17.79 6.29 -2.24
C VAL A 36 -17.85 4.77 -2.06
N GLN A 37 -19.03 4.21 -1.81
CA GLN A 37 -19.19 2.77 -1.63
C GLN A 37 -18.91 1.98 -2.92
N LYS A 38 -19.29 2.51 -4.09
CA LYS A 38 -18.94 1.91 -5.40
C LYS A 38 -17.42 1.85 -5.60
N ILE A 39 -16.71 2.93 -5.29
CA ILE A 39 -15.25 2.98 -5.39
C ILE A 39 -14.60 2.01 -4.40
N LYS A 40 -15.02 2.03 -3.12
CA LYS A 40 -14.53 1.10 -2.10
C LYS A 40 -14.67 -0.36 -2.57
N ASN A 41 -15.86 -0.72 -3.03
CA ASN A 41 -16.14 -2.08 -3.51
C ASN A 41 -15.32 -2.45 -4.76
N ALA A 42 -15.04 -1.49 -5.65
CA ALA A 42 -14.20 -1.72 -6.81
C ALA A 42 -12.74 -1.99 -6.41
N LEU A 43 -12.19 -1.21 -5.47
CA LEU A 43 -10.83 -1.39 -4.96
C LEU A 43 -10.65 -2.76 -4.29
N LEU A 44 -11.61 -3.19 -3.47
CA LEU A 44 -11.58 -4.50 -2.79
C LEU A 44 -11.65 -5.69 -3.75
N LYS A 45 -12.18 -5.49 -4.97
CA LYS A 45 -12.29 -6.53 -6.00
C LYS A 45 -11.09 -6.58 -6.94
N LEU A 46 -10.09 -5.73 -6.76
CA LEU A 46 -8.89 -5.74 -7.60
C LEU A 46 -8.09 -7.03 -7.38
N ASP A 47 -8.08 -7.89 -8.39
CA ASP A 47 -7.33 -9.14 -8.39
C ASP A 47 -5.96 -8.95 -9.05
N LYS A 48 -4.88 -9.21 -8.31
CA LYS A 48 -3.50 -9.18 -8.81
C LYS A 48 -3.24 -10.19 -9.94
N ASN A 49 -4.06 -11.22 -10.10
CA ASN A 49 -3.93 -12.18 -11.20
C ASN A 49 -4.48 -11.61 -12.52
N ASN A 50 -5.23 -10.51 -12.47
CA ASN A 50 -5.61 -9.77 -13.66
C ASN A 50 -4.40 -8.96 -14.17
N GLY A 51 -3.91 -9.26 -15.37
CA GLY A 51 -2.71 -8.64 -15.93
C GLY A 51 -2.73 -7.10 -15.98
N LYS A 52 -3.90 -6.48 -16.16
CA LYS A 52 -4.04 -5.00 -16.12
C LYS A 52 -3.90 -4.45 -14.71
N VAL A 53 -4.49 -5.13 -13.74
CA VAL A 53 -4.41 -4.76 -12.31
C VAL A 53 -2.97 -4.97 -11.81
N ASN A 54 -2.32 -6.05 -12.20
CA ASN A 54 -0.93 -6.33 -11.83
C ASN A 54 0.03 -5.24 -12.29
N LYS A 55 -0.22 -4.63 -13.46
CA LYS A 55 0.60 -3.50 -13.94
C LYS A 55 0.55 -2.30 -12.99
N ILE A 56 -0.61 -2.03 -12.41
CA ILE A 56 -0.82 -0.90 -11.50
C ILE A 56 -0.33 -1.26 -10.10
N LEU A 57 -0.80 -2.37 -9.53
CA LEU A 57 -0.42 -2.81 -8.19
C LEU A 57 1.07 -3.14 -8.10
N GLY A 58 1.64 -3.76 -9.13
CA GLY A 58 3.07 -4.07 -9.19
C GLY A 58 3.96 -2.84 -9.26
N PHE A 59 3.51 -1.75 -9.91
CA PHE A 59 4.26 -0.49 -9.96
C PHE A 59 4.45 0.12 -8.56
N VAL A 60 3.44 -0.01 -7.70
CA VAL A 60 3.48 0.47 -6.30
C VAL A 60 3.88 -0.63 -5.30
N ASN A 61 4.24 -1.83 -5.79
CA ASN A 61 4.55 -3.01 -4.98
C ASN A 61 3.42 -3.41 -3.99
N TRP A 62 2.16 -3.24 -4.40
CA TRP A 62 0.99 -3.60 -3.61
C TRP A 62 0.46 -4.97 -4.02
N LYS A 63 -0.19 -5.66 -3.08
CA LYS A 63 -0.81 -6.97 -3.32
C LYS A 63 -2.32 -6.90 -3.52
N GLY A 64 -2.93 -5.77 -3.19
CA GLY A 64 -4.38 -5.55 -3.23
C GLY A 64 -4.82 -4.56 -2.15
N PHE A 65 -6.13 -4.48 -1.95
CA PHE A 65 -6.77 -3.65 -0.93
C PHE A 65 -7.51 -4.54 0.07
N MET A 66 -7.60 -4.08 1.31
CA MET A 66 -8.39 -4.72 2.36
C MET A 66 -9.26 -3.67 3.06
N GLU A 67 -10.34 -4.13 3.70
CA GLU A 67 -11.16 -3.24 4.52
C GLU A 67 -10.38 -2.82 5.77
N THR A 68 -10.48 -1.54 6.12
CA THR A 68 -10.00 -1.01 7.40
C THR A 68 -10.93 -1.46 8.51
N THR A 69 -10.35 -1.92 9.62
CA THR A 69 -11.10 -2.38 10.80
C THR A 69 -11.24 -1.30 11.87
N GLY A 70 -10.50 -0.20 11.74
CA GLY A 70 -10.44 0.90 12.71
C GLY A 70 -9.23 0.78 13.65
N GLN A 71 -8.70 -0.44 13.83
CA GLN A 71 -7.46 -0.69 14.59
C GLN A 71 -6.24 -0.03 13.94
N GLU A 72 -6.34 0.33 12.66
CA GLU A 72 -5.26 1.00 11.92
C GLU A 72 -5.22 2.52 12.15
N LEU A 73 -6.21 3.07 12.86
CA LEU A 73 -6.37 4.50 13.14
C LEU A 73 -6.10 4.86 14.63
N GLU A 74 -5.84 3.85 15.46
CA GLU A 74 -5.45 3.98 16.88
C GLU A 74 -3.93 4.07 17.03
#